data_AF-A0A967SEQ2-F1
#
_entry.id   AF-A0A967SEQ2-F1
#
_cell.length_a   1.000
_cell.length_b   1.000
_cell.length_c   1.000
_cell.angle_alpha   90.00
_cell.angle_beta   90.00
_cell.angle_gamma   90.00
#
_symmetry.space_group_name_H-M   'P 1'
#
loop_
_entity.id
_entity.type
_entity.pdbx_description
1 polymer ?
#
loop_
_entity_poly.entity_id
_entity_poly.type
_entity_poly.pdbx_seq_one_letter_code
_entity_poly.pdbx_strand_id
1 'polypeptide(L)'
;AIRYAYEPVPEGQTEAAFLDGLLREAQEQGWRFLTNPDAGASNSYPAGSWWVNGSDMVAELQRVLEVRSFVMDRFDERAIRPGEPMHKLWQRFAPVYFHHRATYEAAIKTIGGMEYRYGVRGDPAPVTELIGPDRVAGALDVLSRTLAPEALAIPERVLRVLAPESFGWVGGRTEFETAADPAFDQVSAARTLASEVVGGILQRNRAARVVAFHARDPGLPSLEDVIARLVDDAWGRPDTGEHAALVRVVQRVVVDGLLELAADERATVEARAAAEWGLRRSLERASRVARTPAGAAHRQHAAADIRRFLERDWGDADRSAPLDGPGWARDRPGGS
;
A
#
# COMPACT_ATOMS: atom_id res chain seq x y z
N ALA A 1 -25.98 8.22 -14.59
CA ALA A 1 -26.71 7.58 -13.47
C ALA A 1 -28.17 8.04 -13.39
N ILE A 2 -28.45 9.34 -13.18
CA ILE A 2 -29.83 9.85 -13.04
C ILE A 2 -30.68 9.53 -14.28
N ARG A 3 -30.19 9.87 -15.48
CA ARG A 3 -30.88 9.57 -16.75
C ARG A 3 -31.19 8.07 -16.91
N TYR A 4 -30.17 7.22 -16.73
CA TYR A 4 -30.31 5.76 -16.82
C TYR A 4 -31.37 5.18 -15.85
N ALA A 5 -31.55 5.78 -14.67
CA ALA A 5 -32.47 5.27 -13.66
C ALA A 5 -33.88 5.87 -13.72
N TYR A 6 -34.05 7.08 -14.27
CA TYR A 6 -35.29 7.85 -14.11
C TYR A 6 -35.79 8.53 -15.39
N GLU A 7 -34.98 8.62 -16.45
CA GLU A 7 -35.44 9.24 -17.69
C GLU A 7 -36.47 8.32 -18.37
N PRO A 8 -37.67 8.82 -18.70
CA PRO A 8 -38.69 8.01 -19.33
C PRO A 8 -38.25 7.60 -20.74
N VAL A 9 -38.50 6.34 -21.10
CA VAL A 9 -38.23 5.82 -22.44
C VAL A 9 -39.11 6.57 -23.46
N PRO A 10 -38.54 7.16 -24.53
CA PRO A 10 -39.32 7.85 -25.56
C PRO A 10 -40.34 6.92 -26.25
N GLU A 11 -41.49 7.48 -26.64
CA GLU A 11 -42.50 6.73 -27.40
C GLU A 11 -41.90 6.17 -28.71
N GLY A 12 -42.17 4.90 -29.00
CA GLY A 12 -41.67 4.21 -30.19
C GLY A 12 -40.27 3.60 -30.05
N GLN A 13 -39.60 3.72 -28.88
CA GLN A 13 -38.33 3.06 -28.60
C GLN A 13 -38.48 1.96 -27.54
N THR A 14 -37.68 0.89 -27.64
CA THR A 14 -37.60 -0.12 -26.57
C THR A 14 -36.69 0.38 -25.44
N GLU A 15 -36.98 -0.03 -24.20
CA GLU A 15 -36.15 0.31 -23.04
C GLU A 15 -34.68 -0.07 -23.26
N ALA A 16 -34.42 -1.28 -23.77
CA ALA A 16 -33.07 -1.75 -24.06
C ALA A 16 -32.34 -0.83 -25.06
N ALA A 17 -32.98 -0.45 -26.17
CA ALA A 17 -32.36 0.41 -27.17
C ALA A 17 -32.09 1.83 -26.64
N PHE A 18 -32.96 2.34 -25.78
CA PHE A 18 -32.78 3.63 -25.11
C PHE A 18 -31.61 3.60 -24.12
N LEU A 19 -31.59 2.62 -23.21
CA LEU A 19 -30.53 2.46 -22.21
C LEU A 19 -29.15 2.19 -22.85
N ASP A 20 -29.08 1.37 -23.90
CA ASP A 20 -27.84 1.15 -24.67
C ASP A 20 -27.37 2.44 -25.35
N GLY A 21 -28.30 3.30 -25.78
CA GLY A 21 -27.99 4.64 -26.27
C GLY A 21 -27.32 5.51 -25.21
N LEU A 22 -27.87 5.54 -24.00
CA LEU A 22 -27.30 6.28 -22.87
C LEU A 22 -25.91 5.77 -22.47
N LEU A 23 -25.70 4.45 -22.50
CA LEU A 23 -24.41 3.85 -22.18
C LEU A 23 -23.36 4.19 -23.24
N ARG A 24 -23.71 4.13 -24.53
CA ARG A 24 -22.81 4.57 -25.61
C ARG A 24 -22.46 6.04 -25.51
N GLU A 25 -23.45 6.90 -25.26
CA GLU A 25 -23.23 8.34 -25.04
C GLU A 25 -22.25 8.57 -23.88
N ALA A 26 -22.43 7.89 -22.75
CA ALA A 26 -21.53 7.99 -21.60
C ALA A 26 -20.10 7.52 -21.95
N GLN A 27 -19.97 6.43 -22.71
CA GLN A 27 -18.67 5.92 -23.16
C GLN A 27 -17.98 6.89 -24.13
N GLU A 28 -18.71 7.51 -25.06
CA GLU A 28 -18.20 8.54 -25.99
C GLU A 28 -17.72 9.78 -25.22
N GLN A 29 -18.36 10.11 -24.10
CA GLN A 29 -17.92 11.16 -23.17
C GLN A 29 -16.76 10.74 -22.25
N GLY A 30 -16.26 9.51 -22.39
CA GLY A 30 -15.14 8.99 -21.60
C GLY A 30 -15.50 8.61 -20.16
N TRP A 31 -16.80 8.46 -19.85
CA TRP A 31 -17.22 8.07 -18.50
C TRP A 31 -16.85 6.62 -18.22
N ARG A 32 -16.35 6.39 -17.00
CA ARG A 32 -15.92 5.08 -16.52
C ARG A 32 -16.91 4.57 -15.49
N PHE A 33 -17.21 3.28 -15.53
CA PHE A 33 -18.06 2.63 -14.54
C PHE A 33 -17.28 1.53 -13.82
N LEU A 34 -17.15 1.69 -12.51
CA LEU A 34 -16.57 0.73 -11.57
C LEU A 34 -17.50 0.64 -10.35
N THR A 35 -17.40 -0.45 -9.62
CA THR A 35 -18.17 -0.75 -8.42
C THR A 35 -17.37 -0.46 -7.15
N ASN A 36 -18.06 -0.40 -6.00
CA ASN A 36 -17.41 -0.14 -4.72
C ASN A 36 -16.30 -1.16 -4.34
N PRO A 37 -16.43 -2.48 -4.63
CA PRO A 37 -15.32 -3.42 -4.47
C PRO A 37 -14.05 -3.08 -5.25
N ASP A 38 -14.17 -2.37 -6.38
CA ASP A 38 -13.00 -2.00 -7.19
C ASP A 38 -12.15 -0.90 -6.53
N ALA A 39 -12.75 -0.17 -5.59
CA ALA A 39 -12.10 0.91 -4.89
C ALA A 39 -11.09 0.47 -3.82
N GLY A 40 -11.12 -0.80 -3.40
CA GLY A 40 -10.20 -1.34 -2.38
C GLY A 40 -8.73 -1.37 -2.84
N ALA A 41 -7.80 -1.13 -1.91
CA ALA A 41 -6.36 -1.02 -2.16
C ALA A 41 -5.69 -2.26 -2.81
N SER A 42 -6.31 -3.45 -2.77
CA SER A 42 -5.79 -4.68 -3.40
C SER A 42 -6.15 -4.81 -4.89
N ASN A 43 -7.09 -4.00 -5.39
CA ASN A 43 -7.51 -3.99 -6.79
C ASN A 43 -6.39 -3.47 -7.72
N SER A 44 -6.52 -3.68 -9.03
CA SER A 44 -5.58 -3.25 -10.06
C SER A 44 -5.89 -1.89 -10.68
N TYR A 45 -7.09 -1.31 -10.48
CA TYR A 45 -7.51 -0.08 -11.15
C TYR A 45 -7.18 1.18 -10.32
N PRO A 46 -6.17 2.01 -10.68
CA PRO A 46 -5.72 3.11 -9.82
C PRO A 46 -6.74 4.24 -9.63
N ALA A 47 -7.38 4.71 -10.71
CA ALA A 47 -8.34 5.82 -10.64
C ALA A 47 -9.71 5.44 -10.05
N GLY A 48 -9.97 4.14 -9.81
CA GLY A 48 -11.08 3.68 -9.00
C GLY A 48 -10.60 3.58 -7.57
N SER A 49 -10.43 4.69 -6.86
CA SER A 49 -9.96 4.72 -5.47
C SER A 49 -10.79 5.72 -4.66
N TRP A 50 -11.03 5.42 -3.39
CA TRP A 50 -11.79 6.31 -2.53
C TRP A 50 -10.98 7.55 -2.16
N TRP A 51 -11.67 8.70 -1.99
CA TRP A 51 -11.09 9.91 -1.41
C TRP A 51 -9.88 10.51 -2.15
N VAL A 52 -9.75 10.22 -3.46
CA VAL A 52 -8.72 10.78 -4.33
C VAL A 52 -9.36 11.75 -5.32
N ASN A 53 -8.85 12.99 -5.38
CA ASN A 53 -9.45 14.05 -6.20
C ASN A 53 -8.73 14.26 -7.54
N GLY A 54 -7.45 13.90 -7.64
CA GLY A 54 -6.66 14.06 -8.87
C GLY A 54 -6.98 13.00 -9.92
N SER A 55 -6.76 13.31 -11.20
CA SER A 55 -6.89 12.34 -12.31
C SER A 55 -5.66 11.46 -12.51
N ASP A 56 -4.51 11.88 -11.96
CA ASP A 56 -3.26 11.13 -11.91
C ASP A 56 -2.93 10.80 -10.45
N MET A 57 -2.97 9.52 -10.10
CA MET A 57 -2.78 9.06 -8.72
C MET A 57 -1.36 9.31 -8.21
N VAL A 58 -0.38 9.33 -9.10
CA VAL A 58 1.04 9.53 -8.77
C VAL A 58 1.28 11.02 -8.48
N ALA A 59 0.80 11.90 -9.36
CA ALA A 59 0.87 13.35 -9.16
C ALA A 59 0.04 13.78 -7.94
N GLU A 60 -1.13 13.16 -7.73
CA GLU A 60 -1.96 13.46 -6.57
C GLU A 60 -1.29 13.06 -5.26
N LEU A 61 -0.55 11.93 -5.23
CA LEU A 61 0.22 11.56 -4.03
C LEU A 61 1.29 12.60 -3.72
N GLN A 62 2.01 13.11 -4.72
CA GLN A 62 2.98 14.20 -4.53
C GLN A 62 2.31 15.44 -3.94
N ARG A 63 1.20 15.88 -4.53
CA ARG A 63 0.45 17.05 -4.05
C ARG A 63 -0.02 16.87 -2.60
N VAL A 64 -0.55 15.70 -2.25
CA VAL A 64 -1.07 15.43 -0.91
C VAL A 64 0.06 15.31 0.12
N LEU A 65 1.26 14.85 -0.27
CA LEU A 65 2.46 14.90 0.59
C LEU A 65 2.91 16.34 0.89
N GLU A 66 2.83 17.25 -0.09
CA GLU A 66 3.09 18.67 0.12
C GLU A 66 2.07 19.29 1.10
N VAL A 67 0.77 18.97 0.93
CA VAL A 67 -0.28 19.40 1.86
C VAL A 67 -0.02 18.85 3.26
N ARG A 68 0.33 17.57 3.39
CA ARG A 68 0.70 16.97 4.67
C ARG A 68 1.84 17.73 5.33
N SER A 69 2.91 18.04 4.59
CA SER A 69 4.03 18.82 5.12
C SER A 69 3.57 20.19 5.61
N PHE A 70 2.77 20.90 4.79
CA PHE A 70 2.25 22.22 5.12
C PHE A 70 1.40 22.23 6.40
N VAL A 71 0.54 21.22 6.58
CA VAL A 71 -0.32 21.08 7.76
C VAL A 71 0.50 20.64 8.97
N MET A 72 1.43 19.69 8.81
CA MET A 72 2.37 19.26 9.85
C MET A 72 3.12 20.47 10.42
N ASP A 73 3.67 21.32 9.54
CA ASP A 73 4.42 22.54 9.88
C ASP A 73 3.64 23.54 10.73
N ARG A 74 2.31 23.53 10.62
CA ARG A 74 1.40 24.45 11.32
C ARG A 74 0.62 23.79 12.46
N PHE A 75 0.83 22.51 12.71
CA PHE A 75 0.13 21.80 13.77
C PHE A 75 0.61 22.29 15.15
N ASP A 76 -0.34 22.75 15.96
CA ASP A 76 -0.14 23.20 17.34
C ASP A 76 -1.44 23.09 18.16
N GLU A 77 -1.44 23.62 19.39
CA GLU A 77 -2.56 23.57 20.32
C GLU A 77 -3.86 24.19 19.79
N ARG A 78 -3.82 25.03 18.76
CA ARG A 78 -5.04 25.62 18.15
C ARG A 78 -5.92 24.58 17.48
N ALA A 79 -5.45 23.34 17.32
CA ALA A 79 -6.27 22.22 16.87
C ALA A 79 -7.33 21.77 17.91
N ILE A 80 -7.27 22.28 19.15
CA ILE A 80 -8.27 22.09 20.20
C ILE A 80 -8.80 23.43 20.72
N ARG A 81 -9.99 23.44 21.32
CA ARG A 81 -10.61 24.66 21.86
C ARG A 81 -9.98 25.06 23.20
N PRO A 82 -9.97 26.34 23.58
CA PRO A 82 -9.59 26.76 24.93
C PRO A 82 -10.41 26.00 26.00
N GLY A 83 -9.72 25.44 26.99
CA GLY A 83 -10.30 24.62 28.06
C GLY A 83 -10.41 23.12 27.73
N GLU A 84 -10.09 22.70 26.50
CA GLU A 84 -9.92 21.28 26.20
C GLU A 84 -8.55 20.78 26.70
N PRO A 85 -8.46 19.51 27.17
CA PRO A 85 -7.18 18.95 27.56
C PRO A 85 -6.26 18.71 26.36
N MET A 86 -4.94 18.87 26.58
CA MET A 86 -3.91 18.71 25.56
C MET A 86 -3.85 17.30 24.94
N HIS A 87 -4.25 16.24 25.67
CA HIS A 87 -4.23 14.86 25.12
C HIS A 87 -5.11 14.70 23.88
N LYS A 88 -6.16 15.52 23.73
CA LYS A 88 -7.01 15.51 22.52
C LYS A 88 -6.24 15.81 21.24
N LEU A 89 -5.05 16.42 21.33
CA LEU A 89 -4.18 16.61 20.19
C LEU A 89 -3.75 15.29 19.55
N TRP A 90 -3.69 14.17 20.27
CA TRP A 90 -3.41 12.86 19.69
C TRP A 90 -4.44 12.49 18.63
N GLN A 91 -5.73 12.67 18.97
CA GLN A 91 -6.84 12.45 18.05
C GLN A 91 -6.81 13.42 16.85
N ARG A 92 -6.47 14.69 17.09
CA ARG A 92 -6.39 15.72 16.02
C ARG A 92 -5.19 15.51 15.11
N PHE A 93 -4.12 14.92 15.62
CA PHE A 93 -2.88 14.70 14.89
C PHE A 93 -2.97 13.52 13.91
N ALA A 94 -3.73 12.47 14.23
CA ALA A 94 -3.88 11.29 13.38
C ALA A 94 -4.25 11.61 11.91
N PRO A 95 -5.30 12.40 11.62
CA PRO A 95 -5.63 12.74 10.23
C PRO A 95 -4.59 13.63 9.53
N VAL A 96 -3.74 14.35 10.27
CA VAL A 96 -2.61 15.10 9.70
C VAL A 96 -1.49 14.16 9.31
N TYR A 97 -1.11 13.27 10.22
CA TYR A 97 -0.02 12.33 9.99
C TYR A 97 -0.35 11.32 8.87
N PHE A 98 -1.59 10.82 8.83
CA PHE A 98 -2.09 9.88 7.81
C PHE A 98 -2.83 10.56 6.65
N HIS A 99 -2.65 11.86 6.43
CA HIS A 99 -3.42 12.63 5.44
C HIS A 99 -3.37 12.04 4.01
N HIS A 100 -2.26 11.41 3.65
CA HIS A 100 -2.00 10.85 2.32
C HIS A 100 -2.43 9.37 2.18
N ARG A 101 -3.16 8.82 3.16
CA ARG A 101 -3.48 7.40 3.20
C ARG A 101 -4.18 6.89 1.95
N ALA A 102 -5.30 7.53 1.62
CA ALA A 102 -6.10 7.16 0.45
C ALA A 102 -5.29 7.29 -0.87
N THR A 103 -4.42 8.29 -0.94
CA THR A 103 -3.67 8.58 -2.15
C THR A 103 -2.50 7.63 -2.36
N TYR A 104 -1.82 7.18 -1.29
CA TYR A 104 -0.83 6.13 -1.46
C TYR A 104 -1.51 4.81 -1.85
N GLU A 105 -2.68 4.47 -1.28
CA GLU A 105 -3.42 3.25 -1.67
C GLU A 105 -3.69 3.26 -3.19
N ALA A 106 -4.11 4.40 -3.73
CA ALA A 106 -4.30 4.59 -5.16
C ALA A 106 -3.00 4.50 -5.97
N ALA A 107 -1.90 5.07 -5.48
CA ALA A 107 -0.59 4.98 -6.12
C ALA A 107 -0.06 3.53 -6.15
N ILE A 108 -0.23 2.76 -5.08
CA ILE A 108 0.19 1.35 -4.99
C ILE A 108 -0.59 0.48 -6.00
N LYS A 109 -1.85 0.79 -6.33
CA LYS A 109 -2.58 0.09 -7.40
C LYS A 109 -1.91 0.17 -8.77
N THR A 110 -1.09 1.20 -9.01
CA THR A 110 -0.32 1.35 -10.25
C THR A 110 0.70 0.21 -10.41
N ILE A 111 1.27 -0.28 -9.31
CA ILE A 111 2.20 -1.42 -9.31
C ILE A 111 1.39 -2.70 -9.50
N GLY A 112 1.68 -3.44 -10.58
CA GLY A 112 0.83 -4.56 -11.01
C GLY A 112 -0.59 -4.08 -11.35
N GLY A 113 -0.72 -2.85 -11.84
CA GLY A 113 -1.97 -2.20 -12.18
C GLY A 113 -2.46 -2.50 -13.58
N MET A 114 -3.78 -2.52 -13.74
CA MET A 114 -4.46 -2.71 -15.02
C MET A 114 -5.79 -1.96 -14.96
N GLU A 115 -6.01 -1.10 -15.94
CA GLU A 115 -7.31 -0.48 -16.17
C GLU A 115 -8.21 -1.51 -16.87
N TYR A 116 -9.47 -1.58 -16.46
CA TYR A 116 -10.46 -2.49 -17.05
C TYR A 116 -11.85 -1.88 -17.09
N ARG A 117 -12.69 -2.44 -17.95
CA ARG A 117 -14.12 -2.12 -18.06
C ARG A 117 -14.94 -3.39 -17.98
N TYR A 118 -16.18 -3.27 -17.49
CA TYR A 118 -17.18 -4.32 -17.61
C TYR A 118 -17.73 -4.37 -19.04
N GLY A 119 -16.87 -4.77 -19.98
CA GLY A 119 -17.21 -4.81 -21.39
C GLY A 119 -18.12 -5.99 -21.74
N VAL A 120 -18.95 -5.81 -22.76
CA VAL A 120 -19.75 -6.86 -23.37
C VAL A 120 -19.20 -7.23 -24.74
N ARG A 121 -19.58 -8.42 -25.23
CA ARG A 121 -19.19 -8.87 -26.57
C ARG A 121 -19.73 -7.88 -27.60
N GLY A 122 -18.84 -7.36 -28.45
CA GLY A 122 -19.19 -6.38 -29.47
C GLY A 122 -18.79 -4.95 -29.11
N ASP A 123 -18.30 -4.70 -27.89
CA ASP A 123 -17.73 -3.41 -27.53
C ASP A 123 -16.49 -3.10 -28.39
N PRO A 124 -16.37 -1.87 -28.93
CA PRO A 124 -15.28 -1.52 -29.85
C PRO A 124 -13.94 -1.26 -29.15
N ALA A 125 -13.93 -1.14 -27.83
CA ALA A 125 -12.75 -0.77 -27.06
C ALA A 125 -12.19 -1.95 -26.23
N PRO A 126 -10.88 -1.97 -25.97
CA PRO A 126 -10.27 -3.01 -25.13
C PRO A 126 -10.92 -3.09 -23.74
N VAL A 127 -11.11 -4.31 -23.25
CA VAL A 127 -11.67 -4.57 -21.92
C VAL A 127 -10.65 -4.39 -20.81
N THR A 128 -9.36 -4.53 -21.13
CA THR A 128 -8.25 -4.42 -20.19
C THR A 128 -7.04 -3.75 -20.84
N GLU A 129 -6.33 -2.95 -20.06
CA GLU A 129 -5.11 -2.25 -20.47
C GLU A 129 -4.12 -2.21 -19.29
N LEU A 130 -2.89 -2.65 -19.51
CA LEU A 130 -1.85 -2.59 -18.48
C LEU A 130 -1.41 -1.14 -18.26
N ILE A 131 -1.11 -0.79 -17.02
CA ILE A 131 -0.51 0.52 -16.75
C ILE A 131 0.92 0.52 -17.29
N GLY A 132 1.25 1.51 -18.12
CA GLY A 132 2.55 1.58 -18.80
C GLY A 132 3.77 1.77 -17.87
N PRO A 133 4.98 1.38 -18.32
CA PRO A 133 6.21 1.37 -17.51
C PRO A 133 6.53 2.70 -16.81
N ASP A 134 6.39 3.84 -17.50
CA ASP A 134 6.71 5.16 -16.94
C ASP A 134 5.82 5.52 -15.75
N ARG A 135 4.53 5.17 -15.81
CA ARG A 135 3.58 5.39 -14.71
C ARG A 135 3.94 4.50 -13.51
N VAL A 136 4.34 3.25 -13.75
CA VAL A 136 4.77 2.32 -12.70
C VAL A 136 6.06 2.83 -12.04
N ALA A 137 7.05 3.27 -12.83
CA ALA A 137 8.30 3.83 -12.33
C ALA A 137 8.05 5.10 -11.50
N GLY A 138 7.19 6.00 -11.97
CA GLY A 138 6.76 7.18 -11.23
C GLY A 138 6.11 6.82 -9.90
N ALA A 139 5.18 5.86 -9.87
CA ALA A 139 4.55 5.39 -8.64
C ALA A 139 5.56 4.85 -7.62
N LEU A 140 6.49 4.01 -8.06
CA LEU A 140 7.57 3.49 -7.20
C LEU A 140 8.41 4.62 -6.62
N ASP A 141 8.79 5.63 -7.42
CA ASP A 141 9.56 6.78 -6.93
C ASP A 141 8.84 7.59 -5.84
N VAL A 142 7.54 7.86 -6.01
CA VAL A 142 6.77 8.62 -5.01
C VAL A 142 6.58 7.81 -3.74
N LEU A 143 6.29 6.50 -3.85
CA LEU A 143 6.16 5.61 -2.70
C LEU A 143 7.48 5.44 -1.94
N SER A 144 8.62 5.39 -2.64
CA SER A 144 9.93 5.42 -1.98
C SER A 144 10.14 6.70 -1.16
N ARG A 145 9.64 7.85 -1.64
CA ARG A 145 9.69 9.11 -0.88
C ARG A 145 8.80 9.11 0.36
N THR A 146 7.67 8.39 0.37
CA THR A 146 6.84 8.27 1.59
C THR A 146 7.52 7.45 2.68
N LEU A 147 8.42 6.54 2.29
CA LEU A 147 9.24 5.72 3.20
C LEU A 147 10.53 6.43 3.64
N ALA A 148 10.83 7.62 3.12
CA ALA A 148 11.99 8.37 3.56
C ALA A 148 11.87 8.72 5.06
N PRO A 149 12.92 8.55 5.88
CA PRO A 149 12.90 8.91 7.28
C PRO A 149 12.45 10.35 7.54
N GLU A 150 12.78 11.29 6.65
CA GLU A 150 12.35 12.69 6.73
C GLU A 150 10.83 12.84 6.54
N ALA A 151 10.21 12.00 5.71
CA ALA A 151 8.76 12.00 5.51
C ALA A 151 8.01 11.38 6.70
N LEU A 152 8.63 10.39 7.36
CA LEU A 152 8.10 9.71 8.54
C LEU A 152 8.30 10.51 9.84
N ALA A 153 9.25 11.44 9.87
CA ALA A 153 9.57 12.19 11.07
C ALA A 153 8.41 13.09 11.51
N ILE A 154 8.17 13.11 12.82
CA ILE A 154 7.29 14.08 13.46
C ILE A 154 8.20 15.15 14.09
N PRO A 155 8.02 16.44 13.75
CA PRO A 155 8.88 17.49 14.29
C PRO A 155 8.81 17.59 15.81
N GLU A 156 9.94 17.87 16.45
CA GLU A 156 10.04 17.96 17.92
C GLU A 156 9.04 18.97 18.53
N ARG A 157 8.79 20.11 17.85
CA ARG A 157 7.79 21.09 18.31
C ARG A 157 6.38 20.50 18.44
N VAL A 158 6.04 19.52 17.60
CA VAL A 158 4.74 18.83 17.62
C VAL A 158 4.74 17.79 18.74
N LEU A 159 5.81 16.99 18.85
CA LEU A 159 5.93 16.00 19.92
C LEU A 159 5.80 16.65 21.31
N ARG A 160 6.38 17.84 21.51
CA ARG A 160 6.30 18.58 22.78
C ARG A 160 4.88 18.98 23.22
N VAL A 161 3.93 19.08 22.30
CA VAL A 161 2.54 19.43 22.63
C VAL A 161 1.63 18.21 22.74
N LEU A 162 2.09 17.02 22.35
CA LEU A 162 1.36 15.76 22.46
C LEU A 162 1.43 15.20 23.89
N ALA A 163 0.67 15.83 24.79
CA ALA A 163 0.59 15.44 26.20
C ALA A 163 -0.10 14.07 26.38
N PRO A 164 0.27 13.29 27.43
CA PRO A 164 -0.39 12.04 27.77
C PRO A 164 -1.86 12.23 28.16
N GLU A 165 -2.60 11.13 28.21
CA GLU A 165 -4.00 11.10 28.64
C GLU A 165 -4.20 11.80 29.99
N SER A 166 -5.24 12.63 30.06
CA SER A 166 -5.56 13.42 31.26
C SER A 166 -6.51 12.65 32.18
N PHE A 167 -6.33 12.76 33.49
CA PHE A 167 -7.21 12.09 34.47
C PHE A 167 -8.71 12.40 34.20
N GLY A 168 -9.53 11.35 34.18
CA GLY A 168 -10.97 11.47 33.92
C GLY A 168 -11.36 11.59 32.45
N TRP A 169 -10.39 11.55 31.54
CA TRP A 169 -10.61 11.38 30.11
C TRP A 169 -10.27 9.95 29.70
N VAL A 170 -11.04 9.41 28.76
CA VAL A 170 -10.80 8.09 28.16
C VAL A 170 -10.63 8.30 26.66
N GLY A 171 -9.54 7.78 26.11
CA GLY A 171 -9.22 7.86 24.69
C GLY A 171 -10.30 7.28 23.78
N GLY A 172 -10.39 7.82 22.56
CA GLY A 172 -11.33 7.38 21.53
C GLY A 172 -10.75 6.39 20.51
N ARG A 173 -11.62 5.73 19.73
CA ARG A 173 -11.27 4.77 18.65
C ARG A 173 -10.37 5.30 17.54
N THR A 174 -10.13 6.60 17.48
CA THR A 174 -9.35 7.27 16.42
C THR A 174 -8.03 7.83 16.94
N GLU A 175 -7.64 7.49 18.17
CA GLU A 175 -6.37 7.90 18.76
C GLU A 175 -5.24 6.94 18.38
N PHE A 176 -4.01 7.42 18.49
CA PHE A 176 -2.84 6.57 18.36
C PHE A 176 -2.76 5.63 19.57
N GLU A 177 -2.59 4.34 19.31
CA GLU A 177 -2.10 3.42 20.33
C GLU A 177 -0.60 3.66 20.52
N THR A 178 -0.15 3.70 21.78
CA THR A 178 1.26 3.91 22.13
C THR A 178 1.82 2.69 22.86
N ALA A 179 2.97 2.19 22.41
CA ALA A 179 3.75 1.21 23.17
C ALA A 179 4.67 1.88 24.20
N ALA A 180 4.83 3.21 24.12
CA ALA A 180 5.68 4.02 24.98
C ALA A 180 4.88 4.75 26.08
N ASP A 181 3.75 4.17 26.51
CA ASP A 181 2.86 4.75 27.52
C ASP A 181 3.64 5.27 28.75
N PRO A 182 3.38 6.51 29.21
CA PRO A 182 2.31 7.43 28.77
C PRO A 182 2.71 8.36 27.61
N ALA A 183 3.94 8.27 27.10
CA ALA A 183 4.42 9.15 26.04
C ALA A 183 3.82 8.82 24.67
N PHE A 184 3.79 9.80 23.77
CA PHE A 184 3.45 9.58 22.38
C PHE A 184 4.56 8.77 21.69
N ASP A 185 4.21 7.66 21.03
CA ASP A 185 5.18 6.80 20.33
C ASP A 185 5.27 7.14 18.83
N GLN A 186 6.14 8.09 18.51
CA GLN A 186 6.45 8.48 17.13
C GLN A 186 7.08 7.36 16.30
N VAL A 187 7.76 6.39 16.94
CA VAL A 187 8.43 5.30 16.24
C VAL A 187 7.40 4.27 15.78
N SER A 188 6.41 3.96 16.61
CA SER A 188 5.28 3.10 16.23
C SER A 188 4.35 3.78 15.22
N ALA A 189 4.10 5.10 15.34
CA ALA A 189 3.36 5.84 14.30
C ALA A 189 4.05 5.74 12.92
N ALA A 190 5.37 5.93 12.88
CA ALA A 190 6.16 5.72 11.66
C ALA A 190 6.12 4.29 11.16
N ARG A 191 6.14 3.30 12.06
CA ARG A 191 6.02 1.88 11.70
C ARG A 191 4.68 1.58 11.05
N THR A 192 3.57 2.05 11.62
CA THR A 192 2.24 1.85 11.04
C THR A 192 2.16 2.39 9.61
N LEU A 193 2.60 3.64 9.39
CA LEU A 193 2.59 4.23 8.06
C LEU A 193 3.50 3.47 7.07
N ALA A 194 4.71 3.12 7.48
CA ALA A 194 5.62 2.35 6.63
C ALA A 194 5.07 0.96 6.31
N SER A 195 4.47 0.28 7.28
CA SER A 195 3.84 -1.05 7.11
C SER A 195 2.67 -1.01 6.14
N GLU A 196 1.84 0.04 6.18
CA GLU A 196 0.76 0.22 5.23
C GLU A 196 1.27 0.35 3.78
N VAL A 197 2.35 1.10 3.57
CA VAL A 197 2.95 1.27 2.24
C VAL A 197 3.63 0.00 1.77
N VAL A 198 4.53 -0.58 2.56
CA VAL A 198 5.28 -1.79 2.18
C VAL A 198 4.35 -3.00 2.03
N GLY A 199 3.43 -3.22 2.97
CA GLY A 199 2.45 -4.29 2.91
C GLY A 199 1.50 -4.11 1.72
N GLY A 200 1.16 -2.87 1.37
CA GLY A 200 0.46 -2.56 0.13
C GLY A 200 1.27 -3.01 -1.09
N ILE A 201 2.53 -2.62 -1.22
CA ILE A 201 3.37 -2.98 -2.38
C ILE A 201 3.55 -4.50 -2.50
N LEU A 202 3.79 -5.18 -1.37
CA LEU A 202 4.05 -6.62 -1.29
C LEU A 202 2.77 -7.48 -1.17
N GLN A 203 1.59 -6.89 -1.36
CA GLN A 203 0.34 -7.64 -1.24
C GLN A 203 0.31 -8.81 -2.25
N ARG A 204 -0.03 -9.99 -1.76
CA ARG A 204 -0.10 -11.26 -2.51
C ARG A 204 -0.65 -11.16 -3.94
N ASN A 205 -1.85 -10.61 -4.13
CA ASN A 205 -2.49 -10.54 -5.46
C ASN A 205 -1.72 -9.58 -6.37
N ARG A 206 -1.21 -8.48 -5.82
CA ARG A 206 -0.36 -7.54 -6.54
C ARG A 206 0.96 -8.16 -6.95
N ALA A 207 1.65 -8.87 -6.04
CA ALA A 207 2.87 -9.59 -6.35
C ALA A 207 2.66 -10.57 -7.52
N ALA A 208 1.57 -11.35 -7.49
CA ALA A 208 1.17 -12.23 -8.58
C ALA A 208 0.90 -11.46 -9.90
N ARG A 209 0.24 -10.30 -9.84
CA ARG A 209 0.01 -9.45 -11.02
C ARG A 209 1.30 -8.89 -11.59
N VAL A 210 2.25 -8.44 -10.76
CA VAL A 210 3.54 -7.93 -11.23
C VAL A 210 4.27 -9.02 -12.03
N VAL A 211 4.34 -10.24 -11.49
CA VAL A 211 4.90 -11.40 -12.21
C VAL A 211 4.18 -11.64 -13.54
N ALA A 212 2.85 -11.73 -13.51
CA ALA A 212 2.05 -12.00 -14.70
C ALA A 212 2.13 -10.89 -15.76
N PHE A 213 2.24 -9.62 -15.34
CA PHE A 213 2.27 -8.48 -16.25
C PHE A 213 3.66 -8.30 -16.86
N HIS A 214 4.74 -8.51 -16.09
CA HIS A 214 6.09 -8.57 -16.65
C HIS A 214 6.24 -9.69 -17.69
N ALA A 215 5.63 -10.86 -17.46
CA ALA A 215 5.63 -11.95 -18.44
C ALA A 215 4.89 -11.61 -19.75
N ARG A 216 3.94 -10.67 -19.72
CA ARG A 216 3.19 -10.18 -20.90
C ARG A 216 3.90 -9.02 -21.59
N ASP A 217 4.58 -8.19 -20.82
CA ASP A 217 5.32 -7.02 -21.29
C ASP A 217 6.64 -6.87 -20.51
N PRO A 218 7.77 -7.30 -21.09
CA PRO A 218 9.09 -7.17 -20.47
C PRO A 218 9.54 -5.72 -20.19
N GLY A 219 8.84 -4.71 -20.72
CA GLY A 219 9.07 -3.31 -20.38
C GLY A 219 8.59 -2.93 -18.97
N LEU A 220 7.68 -3.71 -18.38
CA LEU A 220 7.25 -3.55 -16.98
C LEU A 220 8.29 -4.16 -16.03
N PRO A 221 8.42 -3.67 -14.78
CA PRO A 221 9.38 -4.24 -13.83
C PRO A 221 8.99 -5.66 -13.42
N SER A 222 10.00 -6.51 -13.21
CA SER A 222 9.82 -7.78 -12.52
C SER A 222 9.50 -7.57 -11.03
N LEU A 223 9.04 -8.62 -10.35
CA LEU A 223 8.81 -8.52 -8.90
C LEU A 223 10.14 -8.36 -8.14
N GLU A 224 11.21 -8.97 -8.65
CA GLU A 224 12.57 -8.82 -8.17
C GLU A 224 13.04 -7.37 -8.27
N ASP A 225 12.74 -6.65 -9.37
CA ASP A 225 13.09 -5.23 -9.50
C ASP A 225 12.38 -4.37 -8.45
N VAL A 226 11.09 -4.62 -8.21
CA VAL A 226 10.29 -3.92 -7.20
C VAL A 226 10.85 -4.19 -5.79
N ILE A 227 11.14 -5.45 -5.47
CA ILE A 227 11.71 -5.85 -4.17
C ILE A 227 13.13 -5.31 -4.00
N ALA A 228 13.96 -5.36 -5.03
CA ALA A 228 15.32 -4.82 -5.02
C ALA A 228 15.31 -3.34 -4.67
N ARG A 229 14.39 -2.57 -5.29
CA ARG A 229 14.23 -1.14 -5.00
C ARG A 229 13.85 -0.90 -3.53
N LEU A 230 12.86 -1.63 -3.00
CA LEU A 230 12.48 -1.50 -1.58
C LEU A 230 13.64 -1.81 -0.63
N VAL A 231 14.36 -2.90 -0.89
CA VAL A 231 15.52 -3.30 -0.08
C VAL A 231 16.63 -2.26 -0.19
N ASP A 232 16.94 -1.78 -1.39
CA ASP A 232 18.02 -0.81 -1.59
C ASP A 232 17.67 0.57 -0.99
N ASP A 233 16.43 1.02 -1.08
CA ASP A 233 15.98 2.27 -0.45
C ASP A 233 16.03 2.18 1.09
N ALA A 234 15.60 1.05 1.66
CA ALA A 234 15.60 0.84 3.12
C ALA A 234 17.02 0.68 3.70
N TRP A 235 17.86 -0.10 3.05
CA TRP A 235 19.20 -0.45 3.53
C TRP A 235 20.31 0.46 3.01
N GLY A 236 20.03 1.29 2.00
CA GLY A 236 20.97 2.25 1.42
C GLY A 236 21.21 3.48 2.29
N ARG A 237 20.30 3.78 3.23
CA ARG A 237 20.43 4.90 4.15
C ARG A 237 21.25 4.54 5.40
N PRO A 238 22.14 5.43 5.88
CA PRO A 238 22.88 5.19 7.11
C PRO A 238 21.94 5.28 8.33
N ASP A 239 22.07 4.33 9.27
CA ASP A 239 21.28 4.33 10.52
C ASP A 239 21.93 5.18 11.63
N THR A 240 22.37 6.38 11.26
CA THR A 240 23.07 7.33 12.12
C THR A 240 22.41 8.70 12.09
N GLY A 241 22.57 9.49 13.16
CA GLY A 241 21.99 10.83 13.25
C GLY A 241 20.54 10.83 13.73
N GLU A 242 19.86 11.97 13.54
CA GLU A 242 18.52 12.26 14.09
C GLU A 242 17.47 11.22 13.68
N HIS A 243 17.46 10.80 12.42
CA HIS A 243 16.45 9.85 11.90
C HIS A 243 16.86 8.37 11.99
N ALA A 244 17.91 8.04 12.74
CA ALA A 244 18.44 6.67 12.80
C ALA A 244 17.39 5.63 13.23
N ALA A 245 16.48 5.98 14.15
CA ALA A 245 15.40 5.09 14.57
C ALA A 245 14.41 4.81 13.43
N LEU A 246 14.06 5.83 12.63
CA LEU A 246 13.14 5.72 11.50
C LEU A 246 13.75 4.92 10.36
N VAL A 247 15.05 5.05 10.11
CA VAL A 247 15.77 4.17 9.16
C VAL A 247 15.61 2.69 9.54
N ARG A 248 15.78 2.35 10.83
CA ARG A 248 15.61 0.98 11.33
C ARG A 248 14.15 0.51 11.28
N VAL A 249 13.18 1.42 11.44
CA VAL A 249 11.75 1.12 11.24
C VAL A 249 11.52 0.65 9.82
N VAL A 250 11.97 1.40 8.82
CA VAL A 250 11.77 1.06 7.40
C VAL A 250 12.47 -0.25 7.04
N GLN A 251 13.73 -0.44 7.49
CA GLN A 251 14.45 -1.70 7.33
C GLN A 251 13.68 -2.88 7.90
N ARG A 252 13.17 -2.74 9.13
CA ARG A 252 12.40 -3.80 9.79
C ARG A 252 11.11 -4.10 9.03
N VAL A 253 10.36 -3.07 8.64
CA VAL A 253 9.09 -3.22 7.93
C VAL A 253 9.28 -3.91 6.58
N VAL A 254 10.36 -3.60 5.84
CA VAL A 254 10.68 -4.32 4.60
C VAL A 254 10.97 -5.79 4.86
N VAL A 255 11.74 -6.11 5.91
CA VAL A 255 11.99 -7.52 6.29
C VAL A 255 10.69 -8.22 6.67
N ASP A 256 9.83 -7.59 7.48
CA ASP A 256 8.57 -8.17 7.92
C ASP A 256 7.62 -8.43 6.74
N GLY A 257 7.45 -7.46 5.84
CA GLY A 257 6.61 -7.64 4.65
C GLY A 257 7.11 -8.74 3.70
N LEU A 258 8.44 -8.91 3.59
CA LEU A 258 9.02 -10.00 2.82
C LEU A 258 8.83 -11.36 3.50
N LEU A 259 8.98 -11.42 4.83
CA LEU A 259 8.69 -12.64 5.61
C LEU A 259 7.21 -13.03 5.47
N GLU A 260 6.29 -12.07 5.58
CA GLU A 260 4.86 -12.28 5.39
C GLU A 260 4.54 -12.82 4.01
N LEU A 261 5.05 -12.19 2.94
CA LEU A 261 4.80 -12.66 1.56
C LEU A 261 5.42 -14.05 1.30
N ALA A 262 6.61 -14.32 1.83
CA ALA A 262 7.27 -15.62 1.67
C ALA A 262 6.58 -16.74 2.47
N ALA A 263 6.02 -16.42 3.64
CA ALA A 263 5.27 -17.36 4.49
C ALA A 263 3.85 -17.64 3.98
N ASP A 264 3.37 -16.86 3.02
CA ASP A 264 1.99 -16.90 2.59
C ASP A 264 1.68 -18.11 1.67
N GLU A 265 1.03 -19.13 2.21
CA GLU A 265 0.70 -20.38 1.53
C GLU A 265 -0.19 -20.22 0.28
N ARG A 266 -0.99 -19.15 0.21
CA ARG A 266 -1.80 -18.86 -0.99
C ARG A 266 -1.17 -17.78 -1.87
N ALA A 267 0.07 -17.36 -1.61
CA ALA A 267 0.86 -16.62 -2.58
C ALA A 267 1.41 -17.58 -3.64
N THR A 268 1.63 -17.07 -4.85
CA THR A 268 2.20 -17.89 -5.92
C THR A 268 3.64 -18.26 -5.60
N VAL A 269 4.12 -19.35 -6.18
CA VAL A 269 5.50 -19.82 -5.95
C VAL A 269 6.50 -18.75 -6.37
N GLU A 270 6.23 -18.04 -7.46
CA GLU A 270 7.06 -16.94 -7.97
C GLU A 270 7.10 -15.78 -6.99
N ALA A 271 5.96 -15.39 -6.39
CA ALA A 271 5.91 -14.32 -5.41
C ALA A 271 6.70 -14.66 -4.14
N ARG A 272 6.57 -15.90 -3.66
CA ARG A 272 7.33 -16.39 -2.49
C ARG A 272 8.82 -16.50 -2.80
N ALA A 273 9.18 -16.99 -3.98
CA ALA A 273 10.57 -17.09 -4.41
C ALA A 273 11.24 -15.70 -4.50
N ALA A 274 10.55 -14.71 -5.09
CA ALA A 274 11.04 -13.33 -5.15
C ALA A 274 11.16 -12.70 -3.75
N ALA A 275 10.23 -13.00 -2.84
CA ALA A 275 10.30 -12.55 -1.45
C ALA A 275 11.50 -13.18 -0.71
N GLU A 276 11.73 -14.49 -0.84
CA GLU A 276 12.90 -15.17 -0.28
C GLU A 276 14.21 -14.65 -0.86
N TRP A 277 14.25 -14.33 -2.16
CA TRP A 277 15.38 -13.64 -2.78
C TRP A 277 15.63 -12.27 -2.13
N GLY A 278 14.58 -11.48 -1.91
CA GLY A 278 14.64 -10.21 -1.18
C GLY A 278 15.13 -10.35 0.27
N LEU A 279 14.73 -11.43 0.96
CA LEU A 279 15.20 -11.75 2.31
C LEU A 279 16.70 -12.04 2.31
N ARG A 280 17.21 -12.81 1.34
CA ARG A 280 18.66 -13.06 1.20
C ARG A 280 19.43 -11.77 0.96
N ARG A 281 18.92 -10.88 0.10
CA ARG A 281 19.51 -9.54 -0.11
C ARG A 281 19.49 -8.71 1.18
N SER A 282 18.39 -8.74 1.93
CA SER A 282 18.29 -8.05 3.23
C SER A 282 19.25 -8.64 4.27
N LEU A 283 19.46 -9.95 4.27
CA LEU A 283 20.41 -10.63 5.15
C LEU A 283 21.86 -10.21 4.86
N GLU A 284 22.24 -10.07 3.59
CA GLU A 284 23.55 -9.54 3.20
C GLU A 284 23.75 -8.11 3.73
N ARG A 285 22.73 -7.26 3.67
CA ARG A 285 22.77 -5.89 4.19
C ARG A 285 22.83 -5.88 5.72
N ALA A 286 22.02 -6.70 6.38
CA ALA A 286 21.97 -6.81 7.84
C ALA A 286 23.26 -7.40 8.42
N SER A 287 23.96 -8.27 7.69
CA SER A 287 25.22 -8.88 8.16
C SER A 287 26.42 -7.92 8.13
N ARG A 288 26.28 -6.71 7.58
CA ARG A 288 27.32 -5.69 7.59
C ARG A 288 27.51 -5.08 8.98
N VAL A 289 28.74 -4.68 9.28
CA VAL A 289 29.09 -4.03 10.55
C VAL A 289 28.28 -2.74 10.73
N ALA A 290 27.56 -2.65 11.86
CA ALA A 290 26.85 -1.45 12.25
C ALA A 290 27.80 -0.42 12.86
N ARG A 291 27.44 0.87 12.75
CA ARG A 291 28.22 1.98 13.31
C ARG A 291 27.90 2.30 14.77
N THR A 292 26.79 1.77 15.28
CA THR A 292 26.29 2.06 16.64
C THR A 292 25.82 0.76 17.31
N PRO A 293 25.79 0.69 18.65
CA PRO A 293 25.23 -0.46 19.37
C PRO A 293 23.75 -0.72 19.02
N ALA A 294 22.94 0.34 18.88
CA ALA A 294 21.54 0.22 18.49
C ALA A 294 21.38 -0.35 17.06
N GLY A 295 22.24 0.10 16.12
CA GLY A 295 22.31 -0.47 14.78
C GLY A 295 22.74 -1.93 14.77
N ALA A 296 23.72 -2.29 15.61
CA ALA A 296 24.19 -3.66 15.74
C ALA A 296 23.08 -4.59 16.24
N ALA A 297 22.39 -4.20 17.32
CA ALA A 297 21.28 -4.97 17.88
C ALA A 297 20.15 -5.16 16.85
N HIS A 298 19.75 -4.10 16.16
CA HIS A 298 18.72 -4.17 15.12
C HIS A 298 19.11 -5.10 13.96
N ARG A 299 20.32 -4.95 13.43
CA ARG A 299 20.84 -5.77 12.32
C ARG A 299 20.97 -7.24 12.71
N GLN A 300 21.50 -7.52 13.90
CA GLN A 300 21.60 -8.88 14.43
C GLN A 300 20.23 -9.53 14.56
N HIS A 301 19.25 -8.80 15.09
CA HIS A 301 17.88 -9.29 15.23
C HIS A 301 17.24 -9.57 13.87
N ALA A 302 17.31 -8.63 12.92
CA ALA A 302 16.80 -8.84 11.56
C ALA A 302 17.47 -10.02 10.87
N ALA A 303 18.80 -10.15 10.97
CA ALA A 303 19.54 -11.26 10.40
C ALA A 303 19.15 -12.61 11.04
N ALA A 304 18.92 -12.64 12.35
CA ALA A 304 18.49 -13.84 13.06
C ALA A 304 17.08 -14.29 12.63
N ASP A 305 16.13 -13.35 12.49
CA ASP A 305 14.78 -13.64 12.02
C ASP A 305 14.79 -14.18 10.59
N ILE A 306 15.57 -13.56 9.70
CA ILE A 306 15.71 -14.02 8.31
C ILE A 306 16.34 -15.42 8.25
N ARG A 307 17.43 -15.69 8.99
CA ARG A 307 18.07 -17.01 8.99
C ARG A 307 17.12 -18.07 9.50
N ARG A 308 16.47 -17.82 10.64
CA ARG A 308 15.47 -18.74 11.21
C ARG A 308 14.36 -19.07 10.21
N PHE A 309 13.90 -18.08 9.44
CA PHE A 309 12.93 -18.32 8.40
C PHE A 309 13.50 -19.15 7.25
N LEU A 310 14.66 -18.77 6.69
CA LEU A 310 15.27 -19.46 5.53
C LEU A 310 15.78 -20.88 5.83
N GLU A 311 16.11 -21.16 7.09
CA GLU A 311 16.64 -22.45 7.56
C GLU A 311 15.57 -23.33 8.22
N ARG A 312 14.30 -22.91 8.18
CA ARG A 312 13.18 -23.66 8.79
C ARG A 312 13.03 -25.06 8.19
N ASP A 313 12.62 -26.02 9.03
CA ASP A 313 12.23 -27.35 8.57
C ASP A 313 10.96 -27.26 7.71
N TRP A 314 10.94 -27.99 6.59
CA TRP A 314 9.87 -27.93 5.60
C TRP A 314 8.72 -28.89 5.95
N GLY A 315 7.52 -28.36 6.22
CA GLY A 315 6.28 -29.14 6.37
C GLY A 315 5.36 -29.09 5.14
N ASP A 316 4.33 -29.96 5.09
CA ASP A 316 3.32 -29.95 4.02
C ASP A 316 2.46 -28.67 4.03
N ALA A 317 2.28 -28.03 5.20
CA ALA A 317 1.60 -26.74 5.33
C ALA A 317 2.35 -25.61 4.60
N ASP A 318 3.68 -25.69 4.48
CA ASP A 318 4.49 -24.62 3.89
C ASP A 318 4.48 -24.60 2.35
N ARG A 319 3.78 -25.52 1.67
CA ARG A 319 3.72 -25.58 0.20
C ARG A 319 2.68 -24.60 -0.35
N SER A 320 3.02 -23.94 -1.46
CA SER A 320 2.02 -23.12 -2.16
C SER A 320 0.93 -24.03 -2.68
N ALA A 321 -0.30 -23.78 -2.22
CA ALA A 321 -1.45 -24.44 -2.78
C ALA A 321 -1.74 -23.85 -4.17
N PRO A 322 -1.89 -24.68 -5.22
CA PRO A 322 -2.40 -24.17 -6.48
C PRO A 322 -3.78 -23.55 -6.21
N LEU A 323 -4.10 -22.45 -6.91
CA LEU A 323 -5.44 -21.92 -6.85
C LEU A 323 -6.42 -23.00 -7.31
N ASP A 324 -7.54 -23.07 -6.60
CA ASP A 324 -8.65 -23.93 -6.96
C ASP A 324 -8.99 -23.76 -8.44
N GLY A 325 -8.90 -24.86 -9.19
CA GLY A 325 -9.39 -24.89 -10.56
C GLY A 325 -10.89 -24.62 -10.62
N PRO A 326 -11.43 -24.35 -11.83
CA PRO A 326 -12.87 -24.29 -12.05
C PRO A 326 -13.56 -25.51 -11.43
N GLY A 327 -14.79 -25.37 -10.92
CA GLY A 327 -15.50 -26.46 -10.24
C GLY A 327 -15.52 -27.77 -11.03
N TRP A 328 -15.68 -27.69 -12.36
CA TRP A 328 -15.66 -28.84 -13.26
C TRP A 328 -14.30 -29.57 -13.35
N ALA A 329 -13.20 -28.90 -13.04
CA ALA A 329 -11.86 -29.50 -13.05
C ALA A 329 -11.56 -30.30 -11.77
N ARG A 330 -12.40 -30.16 -10.73
CA ARG A 330 -12.31 -30.96 -9.48
C ARG A 330 -12.98 -32.33 -9.64
N ASP A 331 -14.00 -32.40 -10.50
CA ASP A 331 -14.69 -33.64 -10.87
C ASP A 331 -13.88 -34.40 -11.94
N ARG A 332 -12.71 -34.92 -11.58
CA ARG A 332 -12.08 -35.94 -12.45
C ARG A 332 -12.99 -37.17 -12.45
N PRO A 333 -13.49 -37.64 -13.61
CA PRO A 333 -14.17 -38.92 -13.67
C PRO A 333 -13.12 -40.02 -13.44
N GLY A 334 -13.09 -40.57 -12.24
CA GLY A 334 -12.20 -41.66 -11.87
C GLY A 334 -12.90 -42.62 -10.93
N GLY A 335 -13.40 -43.73 -11.47
CA GLY A 335 -13.85 -44.88 -10.69
C GLY A 335 -14.99 -45.68 -11.32
N SER A 336 -14.73 -46.35 -12.45
CA SER A 336 -15.42 -47.59 -12.83
C SER A 336 -14.40 -48.67 -13.05
#